data_AF-A0A8D2NG43-F1
#
_entry.id   AF-A0A8D2NG43-F1
#
_cell.length_a   1.000
_cell.length_b   1.000
_cell.length_c   1.000
_cell.angle_alpha   90.00
_cell.angle_beta   90.00
_cell.angle_gamma   90.00
#
_symmetry.space_group_name_H-M   'P 1'
#
loop_
_entity.id
_entity.type
_entity.pdbx_description
1 polymer ?
#
loop_
_entity_poly.entity_id
_entity_poly.type
_entity_poly.pdbx_seq_one_letter_code
_entity_poly.pdbx_strand_id
1 'polypeptide(L)'
;KKKVLQVKQPAPSYLISKQILYNIKQEYKRMQKRRHLENSFQQTDPCCSTDAQPHAFLLTGPALPASSPLKKEQPLFTLRQVGMICERLLKEREEKIREEYEEILTTKLAEQYDAFVKFTHDQIMRRYGEQNLSYISCSVSC
;
A
#
# COMPACT_ATOMS: atom_id res chain seq x y z
N LYS A 1 -33.62 -21.96 -21.47
CA LYS A 1 -32.96 -20.67 -21.16
C LYS A 1 -32.27 -20.78 -19.80
N LYS A 2 -30.98 -21.17 -19.76
CA LYS A 2 -30.20 -21.27 -18.50
C LYS A 2 -29.63 -19.88 -18.19
N LYS A 3 -30.06 -19.25 -17.09
CA LYS A 3 -29.44 -18.03 -16.56
C LYS A 3 -28.04 -18.41 -16.06
N VAL A 4 -27.01 -17.89 -16.72
CA VAL A 4 -25.64 -17.96 -16.21
C VAL A 4 -25.60 -17.12 -14.95
N LEU A 5 -25.37 -17.78 -13.82
CA LEU A 5 -25.09 -17.15 -12.54
C LEU A 5 -23.75 -16.43 -12.68
N GLN A 6 -23.77 -15.11 -12.86
CA GLN A 6 -22.54 -14.33 -12.76
C GLN A 6 -22.10 -14.33 -11.30
N VAL A 7 -21.05 -15.10 -11.01
CA VAL A 7 -20.30 -15.00 -9.77
C VAL A 7 -19.63 -13.63 -9.79
N LYS A 8 -20.18 -12.67 -9.04
CA LYS A 8 -19.61 -11.35 -8.82
C LYS A 8 -18.28 -11.54 -8.09
N GLN A 9 -17.18 -11.58 -8.86
CA GLN A 9 -15.83 -11.66 -8.35
C GLN A 9 -15.62 -10.48 -7.37
N PRO A 10 -15.22 -10.74 -6.12
CA PRO A 10 -14.98 -9.67 -5.16
C PRO A 10 -13.83 -8.78 -5.65
N ALA A 11 -14.02 -7.45 -5.56
CA ALA A 11 -13.00 -6.49 -5.95
C ALA A 11 -11.66 -6.79 -5.25
N PRO A 12 -10.51 -6.62 -5.92
CA PRO A 12 -9.19 -6.96 -5.37
C PRO A 12 -8.90 -6.25 -4.04
N SER A 13 -9.46 -5.06 -3.81
CA SER A 13 -9.40 -4.35 -2.53
C SER A 13 -10.04 -5.10 -1.36
N TYR A 14 -11.15 -5.82 -1.60
CA TYR A 14 -11.83 -6.62 -0.58
C TYR A 14 -11.00 -7.85 -0.16
N LEU A 15 -10.27 -8.45 -1.12
CA LEU A 15 -9.39 -9.57 -0.83
C LEU A 15 -8.15 -9.13 -0.05
N ILE A 16 -7.58 -7.97 -0.39
CA ILE A 16 -6.45 -7.37 0.34
C ILE A 16 -6.87 -7.01 1.77
N SER A 17 -8.02 -6.37 1.96
CA SER A 17 -8.55 -6.04 3.30
C SER A 17 -8.79 -7.30 4.16
N LYS A 18 -9.27 -8.40 3.56
CA LYS A 18 -9.42 -9.68 4.26
C LYS A 18 -8.10 -10.28 4.69
N GLN A 19 -7.08 -10.21 3.82
CA GLN A 19 -5.75 -10.72 4.12
C GLN A 19 -5.10 -9.93 5.27
N ILE A 20 -5.21 -8.60 5.24
CA ILE A 20 -4.71 -7.73 6.32
C ILE A 20 -5.41 -8.05 7.64
N LEU A 21 -6.74 -8.18 7.63
CA LEU A 21 -7.52 -8.53 8.83
C LEU A 21 -7.12 -9.91 9.40
N TYR A 22 -6.87 -10.89 8.52
CA TYR A 22 -6.40 -12.21 8.91
C TYR A 22 -5.03 -12.14 9.59
N ASN A 23 -4.08 -11.41 8.99
CA ASN A 23 -2.73 -11.25 9.52
C ASN A 23 -2.74 -10.57 10.90
N ILE A 24 -3.52 -9.49 11.07
CA ILE A 24 -3.66 -8.78 12.35
C ILE A 24 -4.24 -9.70 13.43
N LYS A 25 -5.30 -10.46 13.12
CA LYS A 25 -5.92 -11.40 14.07
C LYS A 25 -4.93 -12.47 14.53
N GLN A 26 -4.09 -12.98 13.62
CA GLN A 26 -3.08 -13.96 13.98
C GLN A 26 -1.97 -13.38 14.86
N GLU A 27 -1.46 -12.20 14.53
CA GLU A 27 -0.44 -11.54 15.35
C GLU A 27 -0.94 -11.18 16.75
N TYR A 28 -2.19 -10.73 16.87
CA TYR A 28 -2.81 -10.47 18.17
C TYR A 28 -2.82 -11.74 19.05
N LYS A 29 -3.23 -12.88 18.51
CA LYS A 29 -3.19 -14.18 19.23
C LYS A 29 -1.77 -14.57 19.62
N ARG A 30 -0.80 -14.39 18.72
CA ARG A 30 0.62 -14.68 18.98
C ARG A 30 1.17 -13.79 20.10
N MET A 31 0.79 -12.52 20.12
CA MET A 31 1.19 -11.56 21.15
C MET A 31 0.57 -11.89 22.52
N GLN A 32 -0.72 -12.26 22.56
CA GLN A 32 -1.39 -12.66 23.80
C GLN A 32 -0.76 -13.92 24.43
N LYS A 33 -0.37 -14.90 23.61
CA LYS A 33 0.34 -16.11 24.08
C LYS A 33 1.70 -15.78 24.71
N ARG A 34 2.42 -14.79 24.17
CA ARG A 34 3.69 -14.31 24.74
C ARG A 34 3.49 -13.61 26.10
N ARG A 35 2.43 -12.80 26.25
CA ARG A 35 2.16 -12.08 27.52
C ARG A 35 1.79 -12.99 28.70
N HIS A 36 1.16 -14.14 28.47
CA HIS A 36 0.91 -15.09 29.58
C HIS A 36 2.18 -15.72 30.15
N LEU A 37 3.22 -15.92 29.31
CA LEU A 37 4.49 -16.50 29.77
C LEU A 37 5.31 -15.48 30.60
N GLU A 38 5.20 -14.20 30.27
CA GLU A 38 5.83 -13.10 31.03
C GLU A 38 5.10 -12.81 32.36
N ASN A 39 3.76 -12.86 32.37
CA ASN A 39 2.97 -12.67 33.59
C ASN A 39 3.14 -13.82 34.59
N SER A 40 3.43 -15.04 34.13
CA SER A 40 3.67 -16.17 35.03
C SER A 40 5.06 -16.15 35.70
N PHE A 41 6.00 -15.35 35.20
CA PHE A 41 7.36 -15.23 35.74
C PHE A 41 7.51 -14.12 36.80
N GLN A 42 6.49 -13.28 36.97
CA GLN A 42 6.45 -12.23 38.00
C GLN A 42 5.82 -12.71 39.32
N GLN A 43 5.39 -13.97 39.42
CA GLN A 43 4.74 -14.52 40.62
C GLN A 43 5.67 -15.43 41.44
N THR A 44 6.85 -14.91 41.78
CA THR A 44 7.61 -15.37 42.95
C THR A 44 8.03 -14.14 43.76
N ASP A 45 7.24 -13.85 44.80
CA ASP A 45 7.48 -12.91 45.91
C ASP A 45 8.89 -13.10 46.54
N PRO A 46 9.50 -12.15 47.32
CA PRO A 46 8.84 -11.21 48.24
C PRO A 46 9.47 -9.80 48.46
N CYS A 47 8.64 -8.87 48.98
CA CYS A 47 8.94 -7.80 49.94
C CYS A 47 10.09 -6.80 49.66
N CYS A 48 9.78 -5.49 49.66
CA CYS A 48 10.45 -4.58 50.61
C CYS A 48 9.73 -3.22 50.71
N SER A 49 9.27 -2.93 51.93
CA SER A 49 8.86 -1.60 52.38
C SER A 49 10.01 -0.60 52.32
N THR A 50 9.59 0.62 52.01
CA THR A 50 10.12 1.95 52.35
C THR A 50 11.21 2.00 53.44
N ASP A 51 12.35 2.59 53.04
CA ASP A 51 13.20 3.57 53.76
C ASP A 51 13.71 3.24 55.17
N ALA A 52 15.02 2.94 55.29
CA ALA A 52 15.97 3.62 56.19
C ALA A 52 17.32 2.85 56.37
N GLN A 53 18.42 3.61 56.27
CA GLN A 53 19.77 3.46 56.85
C GLN A 53 20.92 2.72 56.08
N PRO A 54 22.14 3.32 56.06
CA PRO A 54 23.32 2.77 55.38
C PRO A 54 24.27 2.08 56.37
N HIS A 55 24.54 0.79 56.17
CA HIS A 55 25.71 0.15 56.79
C HIS A 55 26.46 -0.69 55.76
N ALA A 56 27.69 -0.23 55.48
CA ALA A 56 28.66 -0.90 54.64
C ALA A 56 29.07 -2.25 55.23
N PHE A 57 29.06 -3.31 54.41
CA PHE A 57 29.93 -4.46 54.56
C PHE A 57 30.43 -4.91 53.19
N LEU A 58 31.73 -4.71 52.97
CA LEU A 58 32.52 -5.27 51.88
C LEU A 58 32.67 -6.77 52.08
N LEU A 59 32.27 -7.61 51.11
CA LEU A 59 32.89 -8.91 50.90
C LEU A 59 32.90 -9.29 49.40
N THR A 60 34.13 -9.36 48.90
CA THR A 60 34.69 -10.04 47.74
C THR A 60 34.03 -11.35 47.31
N GLY A 61 33.86 -11.53 46.00
CA GLY A 61 33.70 -12.82 45.33
C GLY A 61 33.92 -12.72 43.81
N PRO A 62 34.95 -13.37 43.20
CA PRO A 62 35.19 -13.36 41.76
C PRO A 62 34.74 -14.66 41.07
N ALA A 63 33.77 -14.58 40.15
CA ALA A 63 33.37 -15.61 39.17
C ALA A 63 32.04 -15.14 38.53
N LEU A 64 31.81 -14.88 37.24
CA LEU A 64 32.37 -15.31 35.95
C LEU A 64 32.01 -14.23 34.91
N PRO A 65 32.85 -13.88 33.92
CA PRO A 65 32.36 -13.22 32.71
C PRO A 65 31.75 -14.29 31.82
N ALA A 66 30.46 -14.59 31.98
CA ALA A 66 29.71 -15.35 30.97
C ALA A 66 29.43 -14.43 29.78
N SER A 67 30.49 -14.12 29.02
CA SER A 67 30.38 -13.65 27.66
C SER A 67 29.69 -14.74 26.84
N SER A 68 28.43 -14.51 26.50
CA SER A 68 27.86 -15.05 25.27
C SER A 68 27.47 -13.87 24.36
N PRO A 69 28.41 -13.32 23.58
CA PRO A 69 28.01 -12.67 22.35
C PRO A 69 27.56 -13.78 21.39
N LEU A 70 26.68 -13.45 20.44
CA LEU A 70 26.21 -14.32 19.34
C LEU A 70 24.98 -15.19 19.65
N LYS A 71 23.78 -14.57 19.72
CA LYS A 71 22.62 -15.08 18.95
C LYS A 71 21.75 -13.91 18.48
N LYS A 72 21.78 -13.72 17.15
CA LYS A 72 20.79 -13.03 16.31
C LYS A 72 20.96 -11.51 16.22
N GLU A 73 21.93 -11.13 15.39
CA GLU A 73 21.75 -10.03 14.44
C GLU A 73 20.54 -10.37 13.54
N GLN A 74 19.34 -10.20 14.09
CA GLN A 74 18.12 -10.16 13.32
C GLN A 74 17.79 -8.67 13.26
N PRO A 75 17.71 -8.05 12.08
CA PRO A 75 17.20 -6.68 11.99
C PRO A 75 15.71 -6.73 12.34
N LEU A 76 15.40 -6.73 13.63
CA LEU A 76 14.04 -6.49 14.09
C LEU A 76 13.79 -5.00 13.87
N PHE A 77 12.95 -4.71 12.88
CA PHE A 77 12.42 -3.38 12.75
C PHE A 77 11.75 -2.99 14.07
N THR A 78 12.24 -1.91 14.67
CA THR A 78 11.56 -1.24 15.77
C THR A 78 10.17 -0.80 15.30
N LEU A 79 9.21 -0.69 16.21
CA LEU A 79 7.84 -0.25 15.88
C LEU A 79 7.84 1.06 15.08
N ARG A 80 8.78 1.96 15.40
CA ARG A 80 9.00 3.23 14.69
C ARG A 80 9.39 3.01 13.21
N GLN A 81 10.30 2.08 12.93
CA GLN A 81 10.70 1.75 11.55
C GLN A 81 9.55 1.13 10.76
N VAL A 82 8.75 0.26 11.39
CA VAL A 82 7.56 -0.32 10.74
C VAL A 82 6.52 0.76 10.42
N GLY A 83 6.30 1.72 11.33
CA GLY A 83 5.42 2.87 11.08
C GLY A 83 5.84 3.66 9.85
N MET A 84 7.13 3.98 9.73
CA MET A 84 7.69 4.69 8.56
C MET A 84 7.53 3.88 7.26
N ILE A 85 7.69 2.56 7.30
CA ILE A 85 7.52 1.71 6.12
C ILE A 85 6.05 1.70 5.68
N CYS A 86 5.12 1.50 6.60
CA CYS A 86 3.69 1.52 6.30
C CYS A 86 3.25 2.88 5.76
N GLU A 87 3.72 3.97 6.35
CA GLU A 87 3.43 5.34 5.89
C GLU A 87 3.90 5.55 4.45
N ARG A 88 5.14 5.15 4.13
CA ARG A 88 5.67 5.25 2.76
C ARG A 88 4.87 4.41 1.78
N LEU A 89 4.55 3.15 2.11
CA LEU A 89 3.79 2.27 1.23
C LEU A 89 2.38 2.79 0.95
N LEU A 90 1.72 3.36 1.97
CA LEU A 90 0.41 3.98 1.80
C LEU A 90 0.50 5.21 0.90
N LYS A 91 1.49 6.07 1.12
CA LYS A 91 1.74 7.26 0.31
C LYS A 91 2.06 6.92 -1.15
N GLU A 92 2.92 5.92 -1.37
CA GLU A 92 3.27 5.44 -2.71
C GLU A 92 2.04 4.89 -3.45
N ARG A 93 1.19 4.13 -2.76
CA ARG A 93 -0.06 3.63 -3.35
C ARG A 93 -1.02 4.77 -3.70
N GLU A 94 -1.17 5.75 -2.83
CA GLU A 94 -2.01 6.92 -3.07
C GLU A 94 -1.50 7.71 -4.28
N GLU A 95 -0.20 7.95 -4.34
CA GLU A 95 0.44 8.65 -5.45
C GLU A 95 0.21 7.91 -6.76
N LYS A 96 0.45 6.60 -6.78
CA LYS A 96 0.22 5.77 -7.97
C LYS A 96 -1.21 5.86 -8.50
N ILE A 97 -2.20 5.86 -7.61
CA ILE A 97 -3.61 6.01 -8.01
C ILE A 97 -3.86 7.40 -8.61
N ARG A 98 -3.26 8.45 -8.04
CA ARG A 98 -3.37 9.81 -8.54
C ARG A 98 -2.72 9.94 -9.92
N GLU A 99 -1.53 9.37 -10.09
CA GLU A 99 -0.81 9.33 -11.37
C GLU A 99 -1.62 8.59 -12.45
N GLU A 100 -2.12 7.38 -12.15
CA GLU A 100 -2.97 6.60 -13.08
C GLU A 100 -4.22 7.38 -13.49
N TYR A 101 -4.83 8.12 -12.56
CA TYR A 101 -5.99 8.95 -12.86
C TYR A 101 -5.65 10.09 -13.83
N GLU A 102 -4.59 10.84 -13.56
CA GLU A 102 -4.15 11.95 -14.41
C GLU A 102 -3.71 11.48 -15.80
N GLU A 103 -3.05 10.33 -15.90
CA GLU A 103 -2.67 9.72 -17.18
C GLU A 103 -3.90 9.38 -18.02
N ILE A 104 -4.89 8.70 -17.42
CA ILE A 104 -6.13 8.34 -18.11
C ILE A 104 -6.89 9.60 -18.52
N LEU A 105 -7.02 10.59 -17.63
CA LEU A 105 -7.72 11.83 -17.92
C LEU A 105 -7.08 12.57 -19.10
N THR A 106 -5.76 12.74 -19.06
CA THR A 106 -4.99 13.39 -20.12
C THR A 106 -5.17 12.66 -21.46
N THR A 107 -5.05 11.33 -21.44
CA THR A 107 -5.25 10.50 -22.63
C THR A 107 -6.66 10.68 -23.21
N LYS A 108 -7.69 10.67 -22.36
CA LYS A 108 -9.09 10.84 -22.80
C LYS A 108 -9.35 12.22 -23.39
N LEU A 109 -8.77 13.27 -22.82
CA LEU A 109 -8.88 14.63 -23.36
C LEU A 109 -8.18 14.77 -24.71
N ALA A 110 -7.00 14.17 -24.87
CA ALA A 110 -6.27 14.14 -26.13
C ALA A 110 -7.05 13.39 -27.22
N GLU A 111 -7.59 12.21 -26.92
CA GLU A 111 -8.42 11.44 -27.84
C GLU A 111 -9.64 12.25 -28.32
N GLN A 112 -10.29 12.99 -27.42
CA GLN A 112 -11.41 13.87 -27.78
C GLN A 112 -10.99 15.01 -28.70
N TYR A 113 -9.86 15.65 -28.40
CA TYR A 113 -9.31 16.71 -29.23
C TYR A 113 -8.99 16.19 -30.65
N ASP A 114 -8.28 15.06 -30.75
CA ASP A 114 -7.93 14.45 -32.02
C ASP A 114 -9.17 14.07 -32.84
N ALA A 115 -10.19 13.50 -32.18
CA ALA A 115 -11.45 13.17 -32.83
C ALA A 115 -12.16 14.42 -33.38
N PHE A 116 -12.18 15.51 -32.61
CA PHE A 116 -12.76 16.78 -33.05
C PHE A 116 -12.00 17.40 -34.24
N VAL A 117 -10.67 17.38 -34.19
CA VAL A 117 -9.82 17.89 -35.28
C VAL A 117 -10.02 17.05 -36.54
N LYS A 118 -10.00 15.72 -36.44
CA LYS A 118 -10.27 14.81 -37.56
C LYS A 118 -11.64 15.04 -38.16
N PHE A 119 -12.68 15.11 -37.33
CA PHE A 119 -14.03 15.41 -37.80
C PHE A 119 -14.09 16.74 -38.58
N THR A 120 -13.48 17.79 -38.04
CA THR A 120 -13.45 19.10 -38.71
C THR A 120 -12.69 19.02 -40.03
N HIS A 121 -11.53 18.36 -40.06
CA HIS A 121 -10.73 18.18 -41.26
C HIS A 121 -11.49 17.40 -42.34
N ASP A 122 -12.13 16.29 -41.97
CA ASP A 122 -12.95 15.48 -42.86
C ASP A 122 -14.14 16.27 -43.43
N GLN A 123 -14.80 17.09 -42.60
CA GLN A 123 -15.91 17.94 -43.05
C GLN A 123 -15.46 19.00 -44.06
N ILE A 124 -14.26 19.57 -43.89
CA ILE A 124 -13.65 20.49 -44.86
C ILE A 124 -13.29 19.72 -46.14
N MET A 125 -12.58 18.61 -46.04
CA MET A 125 -12.16 17.82 -47.20
C MET A 125 -13.35 17.30 -48.02
N ARG A 126 -14.43 16.85 -47.37
CA ARG A 126 -15.65 16.41 -48.06
C ARG A 126 -16.35 17.57 -48.76
N ARG A 127 -16.55 18.71 -48.07
CA ARG A 127 -17.24 19.88 -48.66
C ARG A 127 -16.45 20.53 -49.81
N TYR A 128 -15.13 20.66 -49.70
CA TYR A 128 -14.31 21.32 -50.72
C TYR A 128 -13.75 20.36 -51.77
N GLY A 129 -13.61 19.06 -51.48
CA GLY A 129 -13.24 18.04 -52.45
C GLY A 129 -14.35 17.77 -53.48
N GLU A 130 -15.60 17.68 -53.04
CA GLU A 130 -16.75 17.49 -53.94
C GLU A 130 -17.11 18.77 -54.72
N GLN A 131 -17.01 19.95 -54.10
CA GLN A 131 -17.28 21.22 -54.79
C GLN A 131 -16.22 21.58 -55.86
N ASN A 132 -14.94 21.25 -55.65
CA ASN A 132 -13.92 21.47 -56.68
C ASN A 132 -14.12 20.55 -57.89
N LEU A 133 -14.50 19.28 -57.67
CA LEU A 133 -14.74 18.35 -58.77
C LEU A 133 -16.01 18.70 -59.56
N SER A 134 -17.08 19.15 -58.88
CA SER A 134 -18.33 19.51 -59.56
C SER A 134 -18.21 20.80 -60.37
N TYR A 135 -17.49 21.81 -59.87
CA TYR A 135 -17.22 23.04 -60.62
C TYR A 135 -16.35 22.76 -61.85
N ILE A 136 -15.26 21.98 -61.70
CA ILE A 136 -14.39 21.62 -62.84
C ILE A 136 -15.15 20.73 -63.83
N SER A 137 -15.96 19.77 -63.38
CA SER A 137 -16.78 18.92 -64.28
C SER A 137 -17.82 19.73 -65.06
N CYS A 138 -18.49 20.70 -64.43
CA CYS A 138 -19.40 21.62 -65.13
C CYS A 138 -18.66 22.58 -66.07
N SER A 139 -17.45 23.02 -65.71
CA SER A 139 -16.64 23.92 -66.55
C SER A 139 -16.10 23.26 -67.81
N VAL A 140 -15.79 21.96 -67.73
CA VAL A 140 -15.23 21.18 -68.85
C VAL A 140 -16.32 20.56 -69.74
N SER A 141 -17.57 20.51 -69.25
CA SER A 141 -18.73 20.00 -70.00
C SER A 141 -19.61 21.11 -70.62
N CYS A 142 -19.27 22.39 -70.43
CA CYS A 142 -19.91 23.55 -71.09
C CYS A 142 -19.09 24.03 -72.28
#